data_AF-A0A968E3T5-F1
#
_entry.id   AF-A0A968E3T5-F1
#
_cell.length_a   1.000
_cell.length_b   1.000
_cell.length_c   1.000
_cell.angle_alpha   90.00
_cell.angle_beta   90.00
_cell.angle_gamma   90.00
#
_symmetry.space_group_name_H-M   'P 1'
#
loop_
_entity.id
_entity.type
_entity.pdbx_description
1 polymer ?
#
loop_
_entity_poly.entity_id
_entity_poly.type
_entity_poly.pdbx_seq_one_letter_code
_entity_poly.pdbx_strand_id
1 'polypeptide(L)' 'MDQKKIEQGVRLILEGIGEDLSREGLKNTPSRVAKMCEEIFEGIGHQPTVRANFT' A
#
# COMPACT_ATOMS: atom_id res chain seq x y z
N MET A 1 -5.53 -9.20 0.62
CA MET A 1 -5.69 -7.80 0.17
C MET A 1 -5.78 -7.78 -1.37
N ASP A 2 -6.48 -6.83 -2.00
CA ASP A 2 -6.59 -6.75 -3.47
C ASP A 2 -5.55 -5.77 -4.02
N GLN A 3 -4.39 -6.28 -4.44
CA GLN A 3 -3.27 -5.47 -4.95
C GLN A 3 -3.65 -4.65 -6.19
N LYS A 4 -4.42 -5.23 -7.13
CA LYS A 4 -4.75 -4.55 -8.39
C LYS A 4 -5.62 -3.32 -8.14
N LYS A 5 -6.58 -3.41 -7.22
CA LYS A 5 -7.39 -2.26 -6.81
C LYS A 5 -6.54 -1.17 -6.14
N ILE A 6 -5.57 -1.55 -5.32
CA ILE A 6 -4.67 -0.58 -4.67
C ILE A 6 -3.79 0.11 -5.71
N GLU A 7 -3.19 -0.64 -6.63
CA GLU A 7 -2.40 -0.05 -7.72
C GLU A 7 -3.23 0.94 -8.55
N GLN A 8 -4.48 0.59 -8.89
CA GLN A 8 -5.40 1.50 -9.57
C GLN A 8 -5.69 2.76 -8.75
N GLY A 9 -5.97 2.61 -7.45
CA GLY A 9 -6.17 3.76 -6.55
C GLY A 9 -4.96 4.68 -6.49
N VAL A 10 -3.74 4.11 -6.41
CA VAL A 10 -2.50 4.90 -6.40
C VAL A 10 -2.29 5.63 -7.72
N ARG A 11 -2.61 5.01 -8.87
CA ARG A 11 -2.59 5.69 -10.17
C ARG A 11 -3.52 6.90 -10.19
N LEU A 12 -4.77 6.71 -9.73
CA LEU A 12 -5.76 7.80 -9.66
C LEU A 12 -5.31 8.95 -8.75
N ILE A 13 -4.66 8.65 -7.62
CA ILE A 13 -4.09 9.68 -6.74
C ILE A 13 -3.01 10.48 -7.46
N LEU A 14 -2.05 9.78 -8.08
CA LEU A 14 -0.93 10.43 -8.80
C LEU A 14 -1.43 11.28 -9.98
N GLU A 15 -2.39 10.77 -10.76
CA GLU A 15 -3.06 11.53 -11.82
C GLU A 15 -3.81 12.74 -11.25
N GLY A 16 -4.53 12.57 -10.14
CA GLY A 16 -5.32 13.63 -9.50
C GLY A 16 -4.49 14.80 -8.95
N ILE A 17 -3.22 14.55 -8.58
CA ILE A 17 -2.28 15.61 -8.15
C ILE A 17 -1.44 16.17 -9.30
N GLY A 18 -1.63 15.68 -10.54
CA GLY A 18 -0.95 16.16 -11.73
C GLY A 18 0.44 15.55 -11.98
N GLU A 19 0.74 14.39 -11.40
CA GLU A 19 2.00 13.67 -11.66
C GLU A 19 1.99 12.93 -13.02
N ASP A 20 3.17 12.77 -13.61
CA ASP A 20 3.38 12.00 -14.83
C ASP A 20 3.77 10.55 -14.51
N LEU A 21 2.82 9.62 -14.71
CA LEU A 21 3.03 8.18 -14.50
C LEU A 21 4.00 7.53 -15.51
N SER A 22 4.30 8.20 -16.63
CA SER A 22 5.27 7.69 -17.61
C SER A 22 6.72 7.93 -17.17
N ARG A 23 6.94 8.76 -16.14
CA ARG A 23 8.26 9.04 -15.59
C ARG A 23 8.85 7.78 -14.95
N GLU A 24 10.12 7.47 -15.26
CA GLU A 24 10.81 6.26 -14.79
C GLU A 24 10.67 6.01 -13.28
N GLY A 25 10.78 7.07 -12.47
CA GLY A 25 10.66 6.97 -11.01
C GLY A 25 9.26 6.61 -10.50
N LEU A 26 8.22 6.77 -11.32
CA LEU A 26 6.82 6.57 -10.96
C LEU A 26 6.17 5.34 -11.58
N LYS A 27 6.71 4.81 -12.69
CA LYS A 27 6.20 3.61 -13.36
C LYS A 27 5.90 2.45 -12.38
N ASN A 28 6.83 2.23 -11.44
CA ASN A 28 6.74 1.15 -10.46
C ASN A 28 6.19 1.59 -9.09
N THR A 29 5.82 2.87 -8.92
CA THR A 29 5.29 3.37 -7.64
C THR A 29 3.99 2.69 -7.23
N PRO A 30 2.97 2.54 -8.10
CA PRO A 30 1.72 1.87 -7.72
C PRO A 30 1.94 0.47 -7.12
N SER A 31 2.81 -0.33 -7.75
CA SER A 31 3.11 -1.69 -7.30
C SER A 31 3.88 -1.72 -5.97
N ARG A 32 4.85 -0.80 -5.78
CA ARG A 32 5.57 -0.68 -4.49
C ARG A 32 4.64 -0.28 -3.35
N VAL A 33 3.71 0.63 -3.60
CA VAL A 33 2.71 1.04 -2.59
C VAL A 33 1.75 -0.11 -2.28
N ALA A 34 1.30 -0.87 -3.27
CA ALA A 34 0.45 -2.03 -3.05
C ALA A 34 1.12 -3.07 -2.13
N LYS A 35 2.41 -3.37 -2.36
CA LYS A 35 3.20 -4.25 -1.48
C LYS A 35 3.37 -3.69 -0.07
N MET A 36 3.70 -2.41 0.05
CA MET A 36 3.79 -1.73 1.35
C MET A 36 2.46 -1.81 2.13
N CYS A 37 1.32 -1.67 1.44
CA CYS A 37 0.02 -1.81 2.08
C CYS A 37 -0.21 -3.23 2.63
N GLU A 38 0.27 -4.28 1.96
CA GLU A 38 0.16 -5.64 2.49
C GLU A 38 0.92 -5.80 3.81
N GLU A 39 2.11 -5.22 3.92
CA GLU A 39 2.91 -5.26 5.14
C GLU A 39 2.28 -4.42 6.26
N ILE A 40 1.89 -3.17 5.99
CA ILE A 40 1.31 -2.28 7.00
C ILE A 40 -0.01 -2.81 7.54
N PHE A 41 -0.82 -3.41 6.67
CA PHE A 41 -2.17 -3.86 7.00
C PHE A 41 -2.26 -5.38 7.22
N GLU A 42 -1.14 -6.08 7.40
CA GLU A 42 -1.11 -7.52 7.65
C GLU A 42 -1.95 -7.94 8.87
N GLY A 43 -2.08 -7.04 9.86
CA GLY A 43 -2.89 -7.25 11.05
C GLY A 43 -4.41 -7.22 10.84
N ILE A 44 -4.91 -6.79 9.68
CA ILE A 44 -6.35 -6.78 9.40
C ILE A 44 -6.88 -8.22 9.36
N GLY A 45 -7.91 -8.50 10.16
CA GLY A 45 -8.49 -9.84 10.27
C GLY A 45 -7.73 -10.79 11.19
N HIS A 46 -6.61 -10.35 11.78
CA HIS A 46 -5.90 -11.06 12.83
C HIS A 46 -6.31 -10.53 14.19
N GLN A 47 -6.57 -11.43 15.14
CA GLN A 47 -6.76 -11.05 16.52
C GLN A 47 -5.38 -10.79 17.15
N PRO A 48 -5.09 -9.57 17.63
CA PRO A 48 -3.78 -9.28 18.19
C PRO A 48 -3.57 -10.15 19.44
N THR A 49 -2.50 -10.94 19.44
CA THR A 49 -2.05 -11.64 20.64
C THR A 49 -1.34 -10.62 21.52
N VAL A 50 -2.04 -10.15 22.56
CA VAL A 50 -1.45 -9.25 23.55
C VAL A 50 -0.34 -10.02 24.27
N ARG A 51 0.91 -9.80 23.87
CA ARG A 51 2.08 -10.12 24.68
C ARG A 51 2.39 -8.92 25.58
N ALA A 52 1.54 -8.73 26.57
CA ALA A 52 1.83 -7.85 27.69
C ALA A 52 2.78 -8.58 28.64
N ASN A 53 4.08 -8.49 28.37
CA ASN A 53 5.09 -8.87 29.36
C ASN A 53 5.22 -7.70 30.36
N PHE A 54 4.35 -7.68 31.36
CA PHE A 54 4.61 -6.93 32.57
C PHE A 54 5.50 -7.80 33.46
N THR A 55 6.79 -7.49 33.49
CA THR A 55 7.75 -7.97 34.50
C THR A 55 8.56 -6.80 34.97
#